data_AF-A0A1Y1NPB2-F1
#
_entry.id   AF-A0A1Y1NPB2-F1
#
_cell.length_a   1.000
_cell.length_b   1.000
_cell.length_c   1.000
_cell.angle_alpha   90.00
_cell.angle_beta   90.00
_cell.angle_gamma   90.00
#
_symmetry.space_group_name_H-M   'P 1'
#
loop_
_entity.id
_entity.type
_entity.pdbx_description
1 polymer ?
#
loop_
_entity_poly.entity_id
_entity_poly.type
_entity_poly.pdbx_seq_one_letter_code
_entity_poly.pdbx_strand_id
1 'polypeptide(L)'
;MKTLRPSVLSVIFNYFQRAAPVKLRTIHIFNSAYWAPKLLQMVSPFIDSKIVEQIVFYPRNLSLEELRERCRLPLPSDLGGELPSVDVLQERLIEKMESISAYYEAEELQR
;
A
#
# COMPACT_ATOMS: atom_id res chain seq x y z
N MET A 1 0.79 15.48 -19.16
CA MET A 1 1.51 14.80 -18.06
C MET A 1 1.34 15.66 -16.81
N LYS A 2 0.58 15.21 -15.80
CA LYS A 2 0.34 16.01 -14.58
C LYS A 2 1.63 16.06 -13.77
N THR A 3 2.20 17.24 -13.55
CA THR A 3 3.44 17.42 -12.78
C THR A 3 3.22 17.03 -11.32
N LEU A 4 3.93 16.02 -10.84
CA LEU A 4 3.94 15.66 -9.42
C LEU A 4 4.64 16.77 -8.64
N ARG A 5 3.90 17.46 -7.77
CA ARG A 5 4.46 18.52 -6.93
C ARG A 5 5.19 17.89 -5.74
N PRO A 6 6.47 18.23 -5.47
CA PRO A 6 7.19 17.72 -4.30
C PRO A 6 6.46 17.95 -2.97
N SER A 7 5.65 19.02 -2.89
CA SER A 7 4.81 19.31 -1.72
C SER A 7 3.77 18.23 -1.44
N VAL A 8 3.14 17.66 -2.48
CA VAL A 8 2.15 16.58 -2.33
C VAL A 8 2.83 15.32 -1.80
N LEU A 9 4.01 15.01 -2.32
CA LEU A 9 4.81 13.87 -1.88
C LEU A 9 5.20 13.99 -0.40
N SER A 10 5.60 15.20 0.02
CA SER A 10 5.92 15.49 1.43
C SER A 10 4.71 15.32 2.36
N VAL A 11 3.51 15.76 1.94
CA VAL A 11 2.28 15.57 2.74
C VAL A 11 1.96 14.08 2.90
N ILE A 12 2.02 13.32 1.80
CA ILE A 12 1.73 11.87 1.82
C ILE A 12 2.69 11.14 2.78
N PHE A 13 4.00 11.36 2.64
CA PHE A 13 4.97 10.69 3.51
C PHE A 13 4.86 11.14 4.96
N ASN A 14 4.62 12.43 5.22
CA ASN A 14 4.39 12.92 6.59
C ASN A 14 3.16 12.28 7.23
N TYR A 15 2.07 12.10 6.47
CA TYR A 15 0.89 11.42 6.98
C TYR A 15 1.22 10.00 7.42
N PHE A 16 1.83 9.20 6.53
CA PHE A 16 2.15 7.79 6.83
C PHE A 16 3.18 7.60 7.94
N GLN A 17 4.15 8.51 8.08
CA GLN A 17 5.25 8.35 9.05
C GLN A 17 4.96 8.97 10.43
N ARG A 18 4.09 9.99 10.51
CA ARG A 18 3.90 10.79 11.73
C ARG A 18 2.45 11.00 12.17
N ALA A 19 1.47 10.94 11.26
CA ALA A 19 0.09 11.32 11.57
C ALA A 19 -0.90 10.16 11.56
N ALA A 20 -0.63 9.10 10.79
CA ALA A 20 -1.51 7.95 10.72
C ALA A 20 -1.45 7.16 12.04
N PRO A 21 -2.58 6.87 12.70
CA PRO A 21 -2.64 6.13 13.96
C PRO A 21 -2.45 4.61 13.74
N VAL A 22 -1.58 4.22 12.81
CA VAL A 22 -1.31 2.84 12.42
C VAL A 22 0.19 2.59 12.36
N LYS A 23 0.61 1.43 12.87
CA LYS A 23 2.01 1.00 12.79
C LYS A 23 2.25 0.27 11.48
N LEU A 24 2.88 0.95 10.51
CA LEU A 24 3.34 0.31 9.28
C LEU A 24 4.32 -0.83 9.60
N ARG A 25 4.06 -2.02 9.04
CA ARG A 25 4.89 -3.22 9.22
C ARG A 25 5.73 -3.51 7.99
N THR A 26 5.08 -3.64 6.83
CA THR A 26 5.72 -4.01 5.56
C THR A 26 4.86 -3.47 4.42
N ILE A 27 5.51 -2.95 3.38
CA ILE A 27 4.86 -2.48 2.15
C ILE A 27 5.26 -3.44 1.03
N HIS A 28 4.29 -4.22 0.54
CA HIS A 28 4.52 -5.19 -0.53
C HIS A 28 4.17 -4.57 -1.88
N ILE A 29 5.17 -4.43 -2.76
CA ILE A 29 4.99 -3.88 -4.11
C ILE A 29 5.07 -5.02 -5.12
N PHE A 30 3.90 -5.46 -5.58
CA PHE A 30 3.76 -6.50 -6.60
C PHE A 30 3.99 -5.98 -8.01
N ASN A 31 4.38 -6.87 -8.92
CA ASN A 31 4.57 -6.56 -10.33
C ASN A 31 5.58 -5.40 -10.55
N SER A 32 6.59 -5.30 -9.68
CA SER A 32 7.53 -4.17 -9.68
C SER A 32 8.42 -4.20 -10.92
N ALA A 33 8.60 -3.04 -11.55
CA ALA A 33 9.57 -2.87 -12.63
C ALA A 33 11.01 -2.89 -12.09
N TYR A 34 11.98 -3.26 -12.93
CA TYR A 34 13.40 -3.34 -12.55
C TYR A 34 13.97 -2.01 -12.02
N TRP A 35 13.37 -0.87 -12.39
CA TRP A 35 13.80 0.45 -11.96
C TRP A 35 13.19 0.89 -10.63
N ALA A 36 12.15 0.22 -10.11
CA ALA A 36 11.43 0.64 -8.91
C ALA A 36 12.33 0.76 -7.66
N PRO A 37 13.27 -0.18 -7.38
CA PRO A 37 14.22 -0.01 -6.27
C PRO A 37 15.17 1.17 -6.45
N LYS A 38 15.48 1.56 -7.70
CA LYS A 38 16.29 2.75 -7.98
C LYS A 38 15.51 4.03 -7.74
N LEU A 39 14.22 4.05 -8.08
CA LEU A 39 13.34 5.17 -7.73
C LEU A 39 13.27 5.35 -6.21
N LEU A 40 13.13 4.26 -5.45
CA LEU A 40 13.12 4.33 -3.98
C LEU A 40 14.38 4.99 -3.42
N GLN A 41 15.56 4.66 -3.96
CA GLN A 41 16.82 5.29 -3.55
C GLN A 41 16.87 6.80 -3.82
N MET A 42 16.18 7.29 -4.85
CA MET A 42 16.10 8.73 -5.13
C MET A 42 15.15 9.47 -4.18
N VAL A 43 14.09 8.79 -3.71
CA VAL A 43 13.09 9.40 -2.82
C VAL A 43 13.33 9.11 -1.34
N SER A 44 14.22 8.17 -1.00
CA SER A 44 14.53 7.78 0.38
C SER A 44 14.97 8.93 1.29
N PRO A 45 15.62 10.03 0.84
CA PRO A 45 15.95 11.15 1.72
C PRO A 45 14.71 11.85 2.33
N PHE A 46 13.53 11.64 1.75
CA PHE A 46 12.26 12.23 2.21
C PHE A 46 11.42 11.27 3.05
N ILE A 47 11.88 10.03 3.24
CA ILE A 47 11.15 8.94 3.88
C ILE A 47 11.99 8.47 5.08
N ASP A 48 11.34 8.19 6.21
CA ASP A 48 12.01 7.56 7.34
C ASP A 48 12.72 6.26 6.90
N SER A 49 13.99 6.08 7.30
CA SER A 49 14.79 4.91 6.93
C SER A 49 14.09 3.60 7.33
N LYS A 50 13.35 3.61 8.44
CA LYS A 50 12.56 2.47 8.90
C LYS A 50 11.46 2.09 7.90
N ILE A 51 10.80 3.07 7.26
CA ILE A 51 9.78 2.78 6.23
C ILE A 51 10.45 2.25 4.98
N VAL A 52 11.61 2.79 4.59
CA VAL A 52 12.38 2.32 3.43
C VAL A 52 12.76 0.84 3.58
N GLU A 53 13.22 0.43 4.77
CA GLU A 53 13.56 -0.96 5.10
C GLU A 53 12.35 -1.91 5.08
N GLN A 54 11.14 -1.39 5.22
CA GLN A 54 9.90 -2.15 5.23
C GLN A 54 9.32 -2.39 3.83
N ILE A 55 9.90 -1.80 2.77
CA ILE A 55 9.41 -1.97 1.41
C ILE A 55 10.01 -3.22 0.77
N VAL A 56 9.16 -4.12 0.31
CA VAL A 56 9.54 -5.37 -0.37
C VAL A 56 9.01 -5.34 -1.80
N PHE A 57 9.92 -5.51 -2.77
CA PHE A 57 9.59 -5.55 -4.19
C PHE A 57 9.47 -6.98 -4.71
N TYR A 58 8.37 -7.27 -5.40
CA TYR A 58 8.14 -8.53 -6.09
C TYR A 58 8.15 -8.28 -7.60
N PRO A 59 9.17 -8.76 -8.33
CA PRO A 59 9.30 -8.51 -9.76
C PRO A 59 8.23 -9.24 -10.58
N ARG A 60 7.95 -8.75 -11.80
CA ARG A 60 6.86 -9.26 -12.66
C ARG A 60 7.00 -10.74 -13.04
N ASN A 61 8.22 -11.25 -13.08
CA ASN A 61 8.56 -12.60 -13.53
C ASN A 61 8.57 -13.64 -12.40
N LEU A 62 8.12 -13.26 -11.20
CA LEU A 62 8.03 -14.19 -10.07
C LEU A 62 6.85 -15.16 -10.30
N SER A 63 7.08 -16.45 -10.11
CA SER A 63 5.97 -17.43 -10.12
C SER A 63 5.04 -17.23 -8.92
N LEU A 64 3.80 -17.72 -9.02
CA LEU A 64 2.82 -17.64 -7.92
C LEU A 64 3.30 -18.41 -6.68
N GLU A 65 3.99 -19.52 -6.88
CA GLU A 65 4.58 -20.34 -5.81
C GLU A 65 5.65 -19.54 -5.03
N GLU A 66 6.60 -18.95 -5.75
CA GLU A 66 7.63 -18.08 -5.14
C GLU A 66 7.02 -16.84 -4.48
N LEU A 67 5.93 -16.31 -5.03
CA LEU A 67 5.21 -15.18 -4.45
C LEU A 67 4.64 -15.54 -3.09
N ARG A 68 3.98 -16.70 -3.01
CA ARG A 68 3.37 -17.22 -1.78
C ARG A 68 4.42 -17.47 -0.70
N GLU A 69 5.54 -18.11 -1.07
CA GLU A 69 6.64 -18.39 -0.15
C GLU A 69 7.29 -17.12 0.42
N ARG A 70 7.45 -16.09 -0.42
CA ARG A 70 8.10 -14.82 -0.02
C ARG A 70 7.16 -13.85 0.69
N CYS A 71 5.89 -13.79 0.30
CA CYS A 71 4.93 -12.86 0.89
C CYS A 71 4.37 -13.37 2.23
N ARG A 72 4.14 -14.69 2.34
CA ARG A 72 3.58 -15.34 3.55
C ARG A 72 2.30 -14.68 4.10
N LEU A 73 1.60 -13.93 3.26
CA LEU A 73 0.30 -13.34 3.55
C LEU A 73 -0.80 -14.13 2.84
N PRO A 74 -2.02 -14.18 3.39
CA PRO A 74 -3.15 -14.71 2.65
C PRO A 74 -3.42 -13.78 1.47
N LEU A 75 -3.19 -14.28 0.26
CA LEU A 75 -3.37 -13.52 -0.97
C LEU A 75 -4.75 -13.83 -1.61
N PRO A 76 -5.30 -12.88 -2.38
CA PRO A 76 -6.40 -13.12 -3.32
C PRO A 76 -6.09 -14.25 -4.30
N SER A 77 -7.13 -14.94 -4.77
CA SER A 77 -7.00 -16.07 -5.72
C SER A 77 -6.35 -15.66 -7.05
N ASP A 78 -6.63 -14.46 -7.53
CA ASP A 78 -6.03 -13.85 -8.73
C ASP A 78 -4.57 -13.43 -8.54
N LEU A 79 -4.07 -13.46 -7.30
CA LEU A 79 -2.66 -13.27 -6.94
C LEU A 79 -2.00 -14.57 -6.42
N GLY A 80 -2.63 -15.73 -6.64
CA GLY A 80 -2.07 -17.05 -6.29
C GLY A 80 -2.26 -17.47 -4.83
N GLY A 81 -3.22 -16.87 -4.11
CA GLY A 81 -3.63 -17.32 -2.78
C GLY A 81 -5.02 -17.98 -2.76
N GLU A 82 -5.63 -18.02 -1.58
CA GLU A 82 -6.90 -18.73 -1.32
C GLU A 82 -8.05 -17.79 -0.94
N LEU A 83 -7.79 -16.49 -0.79
CA LEU A 83 -8.84 -15.51 -0.52
C LEU A 83 -9.70 -15.28 -1.77
N PRO A 84 -10.92 -14.70 -1.61
CA PRO A 84 -11.69 -14.19 -2.75
C PRO A 84 -10.85 -13.26 -3.64
N SER A 85 -11.23 -13.16 -4.91
CA SER A 85 -10.54 -12.28 -5.86
C SER A 85 -10.52 -10.83 -5.39
N VAL A 86 -9.58 -10.04 -5.92
CA VAL A 86 -9.49 -8.61 -5.62
C VAL A 86 -10.82 -7.89 -5.84
N ASP A 87 -11.54 -8.20 -6.92
CA ASP A 87 -12.84 -7.59 -7.23
C ASP A 87 -13.87 -7.83 -6.12
N VAL A 88 -14.00 -9.08 -5.66
CA VAL A 88 -14.94 -9.45 -4.57
C VAL A 88 -14.54 -8.79 -3.26
N LEU A 89 -13.23 -8.71 -2.97
CA LEU A 89 -12.73 -8.03 -1.78
C LEU A 89 -12.98 -6.51 -1.85
N GLN A 90 -12.86 -5.91 -3.03
CA GLN A 90 -13.14 -4.50 -3.27
C GLN A 90 -14.62 -4.17 -3.07
N GLU A 91 -15.53 -4.99 -3.61
CA GLU A 91 -16.98 -4.83 -3.41
C GLU A 91 -17.33 -4.85 -1.91
N ARG A 92 -16.82 -5.85 -1.17
CA ARG A 92 -17.03 -5.94 0.29
C ARG A 92 -16.46 -4.75 1.05
N LEU A 93 -15.32 -4.21 0.60
CA LEU A 93 -14.74 -3.02 1.21
C LEU A 93 -15.64 -1.79 0.99
N ILE A 94 -16.17 -1.61 -0.22
CA ILE A 94 -17.09 -0.51 -0.55
C ILE A 94 -18.35 -0.62 0.31
N GLU A 95 -19.00 -1.78 0.33
CA GLU A 95 -20.18 -2.02 1.18
C GLU A 95 -19.90 -1.72 2.66
N LYS A 96 -18.72 -2.14 3.16
CA LYS A 96 -18.31 -1.85 4.52
C LYS A 96 -18.16 -0.35 4.76
N MET A 97 -17.50 0.37 3.85
CA MET A 97 -17.31 1.81 3.95
C MET A 97 -18.65 2.56 3.92
N GLU A 98 -19.56 2.16 3.04
CA GLU A 98 -20.92 2.72 2.97
C GLU A 98 -21.70 2.46 4.26
N SER A 99 -21.61 1.25 4.83
CA SER A 99 -22.33 0.92 6.08
C SER A 99 -21.89 1.75 7.30
N ILE A 100 -20.71 2.37 7.25
CA ILE A 100 -20.17 3.21 8.31
C ILE A 100 -20.07 4.70 7.90
N SER A 101 -20.75 5.11 6.83
CA SER A 101 -20.73 6.49 6.35
C SER A 101 -21.07 7.51 7.43
N ALA A 102 -22.08 7.20 8.26
CA ALA A 102 -22.50 8.07 9.36
C ALA A 102 -21.38 8.30 10.41
N TYR A 103 -20.49 7.33 10.61
CA TYR A 103 -19.32 7.52 11.47
C TYR A 103 -18.35 8.53 10.85
N TYR A 104 -18.11 8.45 9.55
CA TYR A 104 -17.23 9.40 8.85
C TYR A 104 -17.78 10.82 8.88
N GLU A 105 -19.08 11.00 8.64
CA GLU A 105 -19.75 12.30 8.75
C GLU A 105 -19.62 12.89 10.17
N ALA A 106 -19.81 12.06 11.19
CA ALA A 106 -19.66 12.49 12.59
C ALA A 106 -18.21 12.88 12.93
N GLU A 107 -17.19 12.17 12.41
CA GLU A 107 -15.78 12.53 12.58
C GLU A 107 -15.41 13.83 11.85
N GLU A 108 -15.96 14.08 10.66
CA GLU A 108 -15.68 15.32 9.92
C GLU A 108 -16.23 16.55 10.62
N LEU A 109 -17.39 16.44 11.28
CA LEU A 109 -18.00 17.52 12.07
C LEU A 109 -17.26 17.82 13.39
N GLN A 110 -16.36 16.94 13.84
CA GLN A 110 -15.56 17.13 15.05
C GLN A 110 -14.26 17.92 14.80
N ARG A 111 -14.00 18.35 13.56
CA ARG A 111 -12.87 19.22 13.19
C ARG A 111 -13.21 20.70 13.30
#